data_AF-A0A924LPK1-F1
#
_entry.id   AF-A0A924LPK1-F1
#
_cell.length_a   1.000
_cell.length_b   1.000
_cell.length_c   1.000
_cell.angle_alpha   90.00
_cell.angle_beta   90.00
_cell.angle_gamma   90.00
#
_symmetry.space_group_name_H-M   'P 1'
#
loop_
_entity.id
_entity.type
_entity.pdbx_description
1 polymer ?
#
loop_
_entity_poly.entity_id
_entity_poly.type
_entity_poly.pdbx_seq_one_letter_code
_entity_poly.pdbx_strand_id
1 'polypeptide(L)' 'ATYGSAAEARRWVLPPGESEHVRGGAVDVGPPAAAAWLEQHGVRYGLCRRYADEPWHVELLAPAKGQPCPALQPHA' A
#
# COMPACT_ATOMS: atom_id res chain seq x y z
N ALA A 1 -20.35 -18.37 -11.98
CA ALA A 1 -20.04 -16.93 -12.19
C ALA A 1 -18.64 -16.83 -12.80
N THR A 2 -18.47 -16.08 -13.90
CA THR A 2 -17.22 -16.07 -14.70
C THR A 2 -16.08 -15.28 -14.05
N TYR A 3 -16.39 -14.29 -13.19
CA TYR A 3 -15.42 -13.30 -12.72
C TYR A 3 -15.31 -13.17 -11.19
N GLY A 4 -15.85 -14.14 -10.44
CA GLY A 4 -15.90 -14.03 -8.97
C GLY A 4 -16.88 -12.96 -8.47
N SER A 5 -16.73 -12.54 -7.21
CA SER A 5 -17.56 -11.52 -6.56
C SER A 5 -16.78 -10.23 -6.34
N ALA A 6 -17.49 -9.10 -6.27
CA ALA A 6 -16.88 -7.83 -5.88
C ALA A 6 -16.25 -7.89 -4.48
N ALA A 7 -16.82 -8.67 -3.57
CA ALA A 7 -16.26 -8.85 -2.23
C ALA A 7 -14.87 -9.52 -2.26
N GLU A 8 -14.69 -10.52 -3.12
CA GLU A 8 -13.38 -11.18 -3.26
C GLU A 8 -12.35 -10.25 -3.93
N ALA A 9 -12.77 -9.50 -4.95
CA ALA A 9 -11.89 -8.56 -5.65
C ALA A 9 -11.39 -7.43 -4.73
N ARG A 10 -12.21 -6.99 -3.77
CA ARG A 10 -11.85 -5.91 -2.83
C ARG A 10 -10.64 -6.22 -1.96
N ARG A 11 -10.28 -7.49 -1.79
CA ARG A 11 -9.03 -7.87 -1.10
C ARG A 11 -7.77 -7.44 -1.85
N TRP A 12 -7.88 -7.07 -3.12
CA TRP A 12 -6.73 -6.73 -3.98
C TRP A 12 -6.89 -5.39 -4.68
N VAL A 13 -8.13 -4.95 -4.93
CA VAL A 13 -8.41 -3.73 -5.69
C VAL A 13 -9.57 -2.97 -5.06
N LEU A 14 -9.23 -1.82 -4.49
CA LEU A 14 -10.22 -0.87 -3.98
C LEU A 14 -11.01 -0.21 -5.11
N PRO A 15 -12.29 0.15 -4.87
CA PRO A 15 -13.02 1.01 -5.79
C PRO A 15 -12.33 2.38 -5.96
N PRO A 16 -12.61 3.09 -7.08
CA PRO A 16 -11.98 4.38 -7.36
C PRO A 16 -12.14 5.44 -6.27
N GLY A 17 -13.27 5.42 -5.54
CA GLY A 17 -13.54 6.36 -4.45
C GLY A 17 -12.79 6.05 -3.15
N GLU A 18 -12.10 4.91 -3.06
CA GLU A 18 -11.41 4.44 -1.86
C GLU A 18 -9.88 4.40 -2.05
N SER A 19 -9.40 4.19 -3.28
CA SER A 19 -7.97 4.03 -3.59
C SER A 19 -7.13 5.32 -3.48
N GLU A 20 -6.00 5.24 -2.78
CA GLU A 20 -5.02 6.33 -2.67
C GLU A 20 -4.24 6.60 -3.96
N HIS A 21 -4.20 5.65 -4.90
CA HIS A 21 -3.65 5.90 -6.25
C HIS A 21 -4.42 7.01 -6.96
N VAL A 22 -5.75 7.08 -6.77
CA VAL A 22 -6.59 8.13 -7.37
C VAL A 22 -6.32 9.49 -6.74
N ARG A 23 -5.99 9.53 -5.45
CA ARG A 23 -5.67 10.77 -4.72
C ARG A 23 -4.21 11.22 -4.87
N GLY A 24 -3.36 10.40 -5.47
CA GLY A 24 -1.92 10.63 -5.59
C GLY A 24 -1.13 10.35 -4.31
N GLY A 25 -1.72 9.62 -3.36
CA GLY A 25 -1.10 9.25 -2.09
C GLY A 25 -0.34 7.93 -2.09
N ALA A 26 -0.48 7.13 -3.16
CA ALA A 26 0.10 5.79 -3.29
C ALA A 26 1.02 5.64 -4.51
N VAL A 27 1.97 4.71 -4.41
CA VAL A 27 2.76 4.18 -5.53
C VAL A 27 2.94 2.67 -5.37
N ASP A 28 2.89 1.95 -6.49
CA ASP A 28 3.27 0.54 -6.55
C ASP A 28 4.71 0.45 -7.08
N VAL A 29 5.60 -0.16 -6.31
CA VAL A 29 7.04 -0.14 -6.58
C VAL A 29 7.56 -1.53 -6.94
N GLY A 30 8.09 -1.63 -8.15
CA GLY A 30 8.90 -2.76 -8.61
C GLY A 30 10.35 -2.34 -8.91
N PRO A 31 11.32 -3.27 -8.93
CA PRO A 31 11.21 -4.71 -8.63
C PRO A 31 11.05 -4.99 -7.11
N PRO A 32 10.79 -6.24 -6.67
CA PRO A 32 10.63 -6.57 -5.26
C PRO A 32 11.76 -6.10 -4.34
N ALA A 33 13.00 -6.03 -4.85
CA ALA A 33 14.13 -5.48 -4.10
C ALA A 33 13.98 -3.98 -3.77
N ALA A 34 13.34 -3.20 -4.64
CA ALA A 34 13.06 -1.79 -4.40
C ALA A 34 11.93 -1.62 -3.37
N ALA A 35 10.89 -2.45 -3.43
CA ALA A 35 9.85 -2.51 -2.42
C ALA A 35 10.41 -2.87 -1.03
N ALA A 36 11.27 -3.90 -0.96
CA ALA A 36 11.94 -4.30 0.28
C ALA A 36 12.86 -3.19 0.83
N TRP A 37 13.52 -2.43 -0.05
CA TRP A 37 14.31 -1.26 0.36
C TRP A 37 13.42 -0.17 0.95
N LEU A 38 12.24 0.10 0.36
CA LEU A 38 11.27 1.05 0.90
C LEU A 38 10.64 0.58 2.22
N GLU A 39 10.46 -0.72 2.42
CA GLU A 39 9.99 -1.24 3.72
C GLU A 39 11.00 -0.92 4.84
N GLN A 40 12.29 -0.98 4.56
CA GLN A 40 13.35 -0.72 5.54
C GLN A 40 13.67 0.77 5.71
N HIS A 41 13.55 1.56 4.64
CA HIS A 41 14.05 2.94 4.60
C HIS A 41 12.98 3.99 4.30
N GLY A 42 11.80 3.60 3.82
CA GLY A 42 10.76 4.50 3.33
C GLY A 42 10.24 5.47 4.39
N VAL A 43 10.23 5.04 5.66
CA VAL A 43 9.74 5.84 6.79
C VAL A 43 10.45 7.18 6.91
N ARG A 44 11.74 7.28 6.53
CA ARG A 44 12.50 8.55 6.52
C ARG A 44 11.93 9.60 5.57
N TYR A 45 11.14 9.15 4.60
CA TYR A 45 10.42 9.98 3.63
C TYR A 45 8.93 10.11 3.94
N GLY A 46 8.45 9.43 4.99
CA GLY A 46 7.04 9.31 5.33
C GLY A 46 6.31 8.19 4.60
N LEU A 47 7.04 7.37 3.83
CA LEU A 47 6.50 6.31 3.00
C LEU A 47 6.43 5.00 3.79
N CYS A 48 5.28 4.34 3.74
CA CYS A 48 5.00 3.12 4.47
C CYS A 48 4.23 2.13 3.60
N ARG A 49 4.55 0.85 3.72
CA ARG A 49 3.72 -0.22 3.17
C ARG A 49 2.35 -0.21 3.85
N ARG A 50 1.27 -0.33 3.07
CA ARG A 50 -0.10 -0.26 3.59
C ARG A 50 -0.69 -1.62 3.95
N TYR A 51 -0.50 -2.61 3.07
CA TYR A 51 -1.18 -3.90 3.11
C TYR A 51 -0.19 -5.07 3.29
N ALA A 52 -0.62 -6.11 4.01
CA ALA A 52 0.19 -7.25 4.38
C ALA A 52 0.41 -8.23 3.21
N ASP A 53 -0.49 -8.28 2.24
CA ASP A 53 -0.40 -9.11 1.03
C ASP A 53 0.13 -8.36 -0.19
N GLU A 54 0.35 -7.04 -0.09
CA GLU A 54 0.87 -6.20 -1.18
C GLU A 54 2.21 -5.53 -0.81
N PRO A 55 3.34 -6.26 -0.84
CA PRO A 55 4.65 -5.69 -0.49
C PRO A 55 5.08 -4.53 -1.41
N TRP A 56 4.52 -4.44 -2.62
CA TRP A 56 4.81 -3.36 -3.58
C TRP A 56 4.07 -2.05 -3.28
N HIS A 57 2.98 -2.08 -2.50
CA HIS A 57 2.08 -0.94 -2.32
C HIS A 57 2.53 -0.03 -1.16
N VAL A 58 2.88 1.21 -1.49
CA VAL A 58 3.46 2.17 -0.54
C VAL A 58 2.69 3.50 -0.58
N GLU A 59 2.37 4.03 0.59
CA GLU A 59 1.62 5.27 0.77
C GLU A 59 2.33 6.25 1.73
N LEU A 60 1.94 7.54 1.71
CA LEU A 60 2.36 8.55 2.69
C LEU A 60 1.57 8.42 4.01
N LEU A 61 1.95 7.48 4.87
CA LEU A 61 1.21 7.14 6.09
C LEU A 61 1.92 7.46 7.41
N ALA A 62 3.22 7.72 7.39
CA ALA A 62 3.91 8.03 8.64
C ALA A 62 3.34 9.34 9.22
N PRO A 63 3.07 9.42 10.55
CA PRO A 63 2.54 10.65 11.17
C PRO A 63 3.44 11.88 10.94
N ALA A 64 4.74 11.64 10.84
CA ALA A 64 5.74 12.57 10.32
C ALA A 64 6.90 11.76 9.71
N LYS A 65 7.74 12.41 8.91
CA LYS A 65 8.95 11.77 8.36
C LYS A 65 9.82 11.21 9.49
N GLY A 66 10.14 9.93 9.42
CA GLY A 66 10.93 9.20 10.42
C GLY A 66 10.13 8.69 11.62
N GLN A 67 8.83 9.00 11.75
CA GLN A 67 7.97 8.40 12.77
C GLN A 67 7.50 7.02 12.33
N PRO A 68 7.30 6.05 13.24
CA PRO A 68 6.91 4.69 12.89
C PRO A 68 5.68 4.62 11.98
N CYS A 69 5.73 3.71 11.02
CA CYS A 69 4.57 3.40 10.18
C CYS A 69 3.43 2.82 11.02
N PRO A 70 2.16 3.07 10.65
CA PRO A 70 1.03 2.40 11.28
C PRO A 70 1.07 0.89 11.03
N ALA A 71 0.25 0.15 11.77
CA ALA A 71 0.09 -1.27 11.54
C ALA A 71 -0.45 -1.54 10.12
N LEU A 72 0.07 -2.59 9.48
CA LEU A 72 -0.40 -3.04 8.18
C LEU A 72 -1.87 -3.45 8.27
N GLN A 73 -2.64 -3.12 7.23
CA GLN A 73 -3.92 -3.80 7.01
C GLN A 73 -3.68 -5.15 6.36
N PRO A 74 -4.56 -6.14 6.58
CA PRO A 74 -4.36 -7.48 6.05
C PRO A 74 -4.41 -7.54 4.52
N HIS A 75 -5.24 -6.70 3.92
CA HIS A 75 -5.53 -6.59 2.48
C HIS A 75 -6.12 -5.21 2.18
N ALA A 76 -6.26 -4.90 0.89
CA ALA A 76 -6.82 -3.65 0.37
C ALA A 76 -8.21 -3.30 0.95
#